data_AF-A0A932ELK4-F1
#
_entry.id   AF-A0A932ELK4-F1
#
_cell.length_a   1.000
_cell.length_b   1.000
_cell.length_c   1.000
_cell.angle_alpha   90.00
_cell.angle_beta   90.00
_cell.angle_gamma   90.00
#
_symmetry.space_group_name_H-M   'P 1'
#
loop_
_entity.id
_entity.type
_entity.pdbx_description
1 polymer ?
#
loop_
_entity_poly.entity_id
_entity_poly.type
_entity_poly.pdbx_seq_one_letter_code
_entity_poly.pdbx_strand_id
1 'polypeptide(L)'
;MKVQKTKKPWGHELLFARTKDYVGKILVISKGEELSLQYHEQKEESIYVAQGKLEVEIRDETVVLSQGQNLHIPPGTRLRRCGPS
;
A
#
# COMPACT_ATOMS: atom_id res chain seq x y z
N MET A 1 13.14 -7.92 16.01
CA MET A 1 12.26 -8.69 15.09
C MET A 1 13.00 -8.91 13.79
N LYS A 2 12.90 -10.10 13.15
CA LYS A 2 13.44 -10.31 11.80
C LYS A 2 12.41 -9.84 10.77
N VAL A 3 12.88 -9.25 9.66
CA VAL A 3 12.00 -8.86 8.55
C VAL A 3 11.36 -10.12 7.95
N GLN A 4 10.04 -10.14 7.84
CA GLN A 4 9.29 -11.26 7.27
C GLN A 4 8.85 -10.93 5.84
N LYS A 5 9.24 -11.77 4.87
CA LYS A 5 8.81 -11.66 3.47
C LYS A 5 7.64 -12.58 3.18
N THR A 6 6.59 -12.07 2.56
CA THR A 6 5.43 -12.85 2.12
C THR A 6 5.17 -12.60 0.64
N LYS A 7 5.21 -13.66 -0.18
CA LYS A 7 4.85 -13.60 -1.60
C LYS A 7 3.33 -13.49 -1.76
N LYS A 8 2.90 -12.72 -2.75
CA LYS A 8 1.50 -12.49 -3.12
C LYS A 8 1.37 -12.51 -4.64
N PRO A 9 0.17 -12.71 -5.21
CA PRO A 9 -0.01 -12.70 -6.67
C PRO A 9 0.51 -11.42 -7.33
N TRP A 10 0.29 -10.27 -6.67
CA TRP A 10 0.73 -8.96 -7.14
C TRP A 10 2.21 -8.63 -6.87
N GLY A 11 3.00 -9.55 -6.29
CA GLY A 11 4.40 -9.30 -5.93
C GLY A 11 4.75 -9.81 -4.53
N HIS A 12 5.18 -8.92 -3.63
CA HIS A 12 5.48 -9.31 -2.26
C HIS A 12 5.42 -8.16 -1.25
N GLU A 13 5.25 -8.52 0.02
CA GLU A 13 5.42 -7.61 1.15
C GLU A 13 6.61 -8.01 2.03
N LEU A 14 7.23 -7.00 2.63
CA LEU A 14 8.20 -7.13 3.72
C LEU A 14 7.62 -6.48 4.97
N LEU A 15 7.30 -7.28 5.98
CA LEU A 15 6.91 -6.81 7.30
C LEU A 15 8.17 -6.53 8.13
N PHE A 16 8.46 -5.25 8.36
CA PHE A 16 9.68 -4.83 9.08
C PHE A 16 9.40 -4.25 10.47
N ALA A 17 8.17 -3.84 10.74
CA ALA A 17 7.73 -3.43 12.07
C ALA A 17 6.35 -4.00 12.40
N ARG A 18 6.22 -4.58 13.59
CA ARG A 18 4.95 -5.02 14.16
C ARG A 18 4.97 -4.73 15.65
N THR A 19 4.24 -3.71 16.05
CA THR A 19 4.13 -3.28 17.44
C THR A 19 2.68 -3.42 17.89
N LYS A 20 2.39 -2.97 19.11
CA LYS A 20 1.01 -2.84 19.59
C LYS A 20 0.25 -1.75 18.82
N ASP A 21 0.95 -0.69 18.41
CA ASP A 21 0.32 0.55 17.93
C ASP A 21 0.38 0.70 16.41
N TYR A 22 1.34 0.06 15.73
CA TYR A 22 1.47 0.16 14.27
C TYR A 22 2.11 -1.07 13.61
N VAL A 23 1.94 -1.12 12.29
CA VAL A 23 2.54 -2.12 11.41
C VAL A 23 3.25 -1.40 10.26
N GLY A 24 4.54 -1.70 10.07
CA GLY A 24 5.34 -1.17 8.99
C GLY A 24 5.59 -2.24 7.93
N LYS A 25 5.18 -1.95 6.69
CA LYS A 25 5.38 -2.81 5.53
C LYS A 25 6.05 -2.08 4.37
N ILE A 26 6.92 -2.77 3.65
CA ILE A 26 7.35 -2.38 2.31
C ILE A 26 6.59 -3.27 1.32
N LEU A 27 5.87 -2.66 0.40
CA LEU A 27 5.13 -3.38 -0.64
C LEU A 27 5.89 -3.23 -1.96
N VAL A 28 6.13 -4.35 -2.63
CA VAL A 28 6.67 -4.37 -3.99
C VAL A 28 5.59 -4.97 -4.88
N ILE A 29 5.01 -4.11 -5.71
CA ILE A 29 3.89 -4.44 -6.59
C ILE A 29 4.45 -4.55 -8.00
N SER A 30 4.21 -5.68 -8.65
CA SER A 30 4.60 -5.91 -10.03
C SER A 30 3.81 -5.00 -10.97
N LYS A 31 4.38 -4.72 -12.14
CA LYS A 31 3.73 -3.92 -13.17
C LYS A 31 2.38 -4.53 -13.58
N GLY A 32 1.32 -3.71 -13.66
CA GLY A 32 -0.02 -4.15 -14.05
C GLY A 32 -0.77 -5.01 -13.03
N GLU A 33 -0.19 -5.26 -11.85
CA GLU A 33 -0.82 -6.03 -10.79
C GLU A 33 -1.50 -5.12 -9.75
N GLU A 34 -2.49 -5.66 -9.04
CA GLU A 34 -3.24 -4.91 -8.03
C GLU A 34 -3.38 -5.68 -6.71
N LEU A 35 -3.40 -4.93 -5.62
CA LEU A 35 -3.85 -5.47 -4.33
C LEU A 35 -5.37 -5.64 -4.37
N SER A 36 -5.88 -6.61 -3.59
CA SER A 36 -7.32 -6.69 -3.34
C SER A 36 -7.83 -5.37 -2.74
N LEU A 37 -9.10 -5.07 -2.98
CA LEU A 37 -9.78 -3.92 -2.41
C LEU A 37 -9.62 -3.90 -0.87
N GLN A 38 -9.19 -2.76 -0.32
CA GLN A 38 -8.98 -2.56 1.10
C GLN A 38 -10.03 -1.60 1.68
N TYR A 39 -10.48 -1.92 2.89
CA TYR A 39 -11.32 -1.06 3.72
C TYR A 39 -11.00 -1.34 5.18
N HIS A 40 -10.79 -0.28 5.97
CA HIS A 40 -10.44 -0.38 7.37
C HIS A 40 -11.36 0.50 8.21
N GLU A 41 -12.08 -0.09 9.17
CA GLU A 41 -13.01 0.66 10.03
C GLU A 41 -12.28 1.54 11.05
N GLN A 42 -11.13 1.09 11.55
CA GLN A 42 -10.42 1.74 12.66
C GLN A 42 -8.99 2.16 12.30
N LYS A 43 -8.35 1.45 11.36
CA LYS A 43 -6.94 1.63 11.07
C LYS A 43 -6.74 2.73 10.02
N GLU A 44 -5.88 3.70 10.32
CA GLU A 44 -5.37 4.65 9.33
C GLU A 44 -4.09 4.12 8.66
N GLU A 45 -3.81 4.59 7.45
CA GLU A 45 -2.62 4.19 6.70
C GLU A 45 -1.91 5.41 6.12
N SER A 46 -0.59 5.35 6.06
CA SER A 46 0.22 6.31 5.32
C SER A 46 1.03 5.55 4.28
N ILE A 47 0.98 6.01 3.04
CA ILE A 47 1.75 5.47 1.92
C ILE A 47 2.85 6.45 1.57
N TYR A 48 4.04 5.94 1.28
CA TYR A 48 5.13 6.70 0.66
C TYR A 48 5.70 5.90 -0.50
N VAL A 49 5.84 6.53 -1.67
CA VAL A 49 6.42 5.86 -2.85
C VAL A 49 7.94 5.99 -2.79
N ALA A 50 8.60 4.94 -2.31
CA ALA A 50 10.05 4.90 -2.24
C ALA A 50 10.70 4.79 -3.63
N GLN A 51 10.06 4.11 -4.58
CA GLN A 51 10.55 3.93 -5.94
C GLN A 51 9.37 3.69 -6.90
N GLY A 52 9.48 4.19 -8.13
CA GLY A 52 8.50 3.97 -9.19
C GLY A 52 7.28 4.88 -9.09
N LYS A 53 6.11 4.35 -9.47
CA LYS A 53 4.82 5.01 -9.40
C LYS A 53 3.80 4.06 -8.76
N LEU A 54 2.80 4.63 -8.11
CA LEU A 54 1.69 3.90 -7.52
C LEU A 54 0.39 4.57 -7.96
N GLU A 55 -0.52 3.77 -8.52
CA GLU A 55 -1.90 4.21 -8.78
C GLU A 55 -2.76 3.78 -7.59
N VAL A 56 -3.57 4.69 -7.06
CA VAL A 56 -4.46 4.43 -5.93
C VAL A 56 -5.87 4.82 -6.32
N GLU A 57 -6.75 3.84 -6.43
CA GLU A 57 -8.19 4.08 -6.62
C GLU A 57 -8.82 4.38 -5.26
N ILE A 58 -9.54 5.49 -5.15
CA ILE A 58 -10.21 5.95 -3.93
C ILE A 58 -11.57 6.49 -4.32
N ARG A 59 -12.65 5.87 -3.83
CA ARG A 59 -14.03 6.36 -4.02
C ARG A 59 -14.32 6.79 -5.48
N ASP A 60 -13.89 5.97 -6.43
CA ASP A 60 -14.07 6.13 -7.90
C ASP A 60 -13.13 7.14 -8.60
N GLU A 61 -12.17 7.73 -7.89
CA GLU A 61 -11.08 8.52 -8.46
C GLU A 61 -9.76 7.75 -8.42
N THR A 62 -8.88 7.98 -9.40
CA THR A 62 -7.51 7.44 -9.40
C THR A 62 -6.51 8.54 -9.10
N VAL A 63 -5.76 8.37 -8.01
CA VAL A 63 -4.63 9.22 -7.64
C VAL A 63 -3.33 8.53 -8.04
N VAL A 64 -2.47 9.22 -8.78
CA VAL A 64 -1.15 8.72 -9.16
C VAL A 64 -0.08 9.37 -8.30
N LEU A 65 0.64 8.55 -7.56
CA LEU A 65 1.78 8.96 -6.73
C LEU A 65 3.08 8.57 -7.42
N SER A 66 3.97 9.54 -7.61
CA SER A 66 5.34 9.34 -8.07
C SER A 66 6.30 9.20 -6.89
N GLN A 67 7.52 8.74 -7.17
CA GLN A 67 8.58 8.65 -6.16
C GLN A 67 8.73 9.92 -5.32
N GLY A 68 8.84 9.75 -4.01
CA GLY A 68 8.93 10.84 -3.04
C GLY A 68 7.58 11.39 -2.57
N GLN A 69 6.47 11.04 -3.24
CA GLN A 69 5.14 11.45 -2.82
C GLN A 69 4.56 10.48 -1.78
N ASN A 70 3.65 11.02 -0.97
CA ASN A 70 2.95 10.29 0.05
C ASN A 70 1.43 10.54 -0.04
N LEU A 71 0.69 9.68 0.63
CA LEU A 71 -0.76 9.80 0.78
C LEU A 71 -1.17 9.28 2.16
N HIS A 72 -1.90 10.10 2.91
CA HIS A 72 -2.59 9.69 4.13
C HIS A 72 -3.97 9.14 3.79
N ILE A 73 -4.34 8.05 4.43
CA ILE A 73 -5.59 7.34 4.23
C ILE A 73 -6.27 7.21 5.59
N PRO A 74 -7.34 7.98 5.84
CA PRO A 74 -8.09 7.85 7.08
C PRO A 74 -8.92 6.56 7.10
N PRO A 75 -9.34 6.09 8.30
CA PRO A 75 -10.30 4.99 8.42
C PRO A 75 -11.60 5.28 7.67
N GLY A 76 -12.33 4.23 7.28
CA GLY A 76 -13.53 4.36 6.46
C GLY A 76 -13.25 4.69 4.99
N THR A 77 -12.00 4.61 4.54
CA THR A 77 -11.64 4.82 3.14
C THR A 77 -11.58 3.48 2.41
N ARG A 78 -12.38 3.36 1.36
CA ARG A 78 -12.31 2.25 0.41
C ARG A 78 -11.26 2.59 -0.64
N LEU A 79 -10.24 1.74 -0.77
CA LEU A 79 -9.18 1.97 -1.76
C LEU A 79 -8.65 0.69 -2.39
N ARG A 80 -7.97 0.85 -3.52
CA ARG A 80 -7.18 -0.19 -4.18
C ARG A 80 -5.84 0.39 -4.61
N ARG A 81 -4.77 -0.41 -4.48
CA ARG A 81 -3.40 -0.04 -4.87
C ARG A 81 -3.00 -0.86 -6.08
N CYS A 82 -2.60 -0.19 -7.14
CA CYS A 82 -2.23 -0.79 -8.40
C CYS A 82 -0.78 -0.42 -8.74
N GLY A 83 -0.03 -1.42 -9.19
CA GLY A 83 1.26 -1.19 -9.83
C GLY A 83 1.05 -0.36 -11.10
N PRO A 84 2.09 0.34 -11.57
CA PRO A 84 1.97 1.18 -12.75
C PRO A 84 1.60 0.32 -13.98
N SER A 85 0.79 0.91 -14.85
CA SER A 85 0.42 0.39 -16.16
C SER A 85 1.58 0.37 -17.17
#